data_AF-A0A5K0Y084-F1
#
_entry.id   AF-A0A5K0Y084-F1
#
_cell.length_a   1.000
_cell.length_b   1.000
_cell.length_c   1.000
_cell.angle_alpha   90.00
_cell.angle_beta   90.00
_cell.angle_gamma   90.00
#
_symmetry.space_group_name_H-M   'P 1'
#
loop_
_entity.id
_entity.type
_entity.pdbx_description
1 polymer ?
#
loop_
_entity_poly.entity_id
_entity_poly.type
_entity_poly.pdbx_seq_one_letter_code
_entity_poly.pdbx_strand_id
1 'polypeptide(L)'
;VTLQMEPMFKRSITNEVGSDSGFEDDIEQFGRSTEFGDLNWYPAQGKVMHRVDVRVPLTEPGNGQNDFTAFRPVPSTVIVSLRKT
;
A
#
# COMPACT_ATOMS: atom_id res chain seq x y z
N VAL A 1 27.78 -6.13 19.32
CA VAL A 1 26.97 -6.84 18.30
C VAL A 1 27.40 -6.30 16.94
N THR A 2 27.53 -7.16 15.93
CA THR A 2 27.92 -6.80 14.55
C THR A 2 26.94 -7.48 13.59
N LEU A 3 26.44 -6.75 12.59
CA LEU A 3 25.49 -7.23 11.58
C LEU A 3 26.14 -7.23 10.19
N GLN A 4 25.80 -8.21 9.36
CA GLN A 4 26.18 -8.22 7.94
C GLN A 4 25.22 -7.34 7.12
N MET A 5 25.74 -6.74 6.06
CA MET A 5 25.02 -5.82 5.18
C MET A 5 24.72 -6.47 3.83
N GLU A 6 23.52 -6.21 3.32
CA GLU A 6 23.10 -6.56 1.95
C GLU A 6 23.44 -5.41 0.97
N PRO A 7 23.61 -5.69 -0.33
CA PRO A 7 23.75 -4.65 -1.36
C PRO A 7 22.56 -3.68 -1.38
N MET A 8 22.83 -2.41 -1.70
CA MET A 8 21.78 -1.40 -1.82
C MET A 8 20.92 -1.61 -3.07
N PHE A 9 19.62 -1.30 -2.96
CA PHE A 9 18.64 -1.36 -4.05
C PHE A 9 17.64 -0.19 -3.93
N LYS A 10 16.94 0.10 -5.03
CA LYS A 10 15.76 0.98 -5.02
C LYS A 10 14.50 0.12 -4.84
N ARG A 11 13.43 0.75 -4.35
CA ARG A 11 12.09 0.14 -4.24
C ARG A 11 11.12 0.92 -5.09
N SER A 12 10.29 0.20 -5.86
CA SER A 12 9.12 0.76 -6.53
C SER A 12 7.90 0.48 -5.66
N ILE A 13 7.11 1.53 -5.40
CA ILE A 13 5.96 1.47 -4.51
C ILE A 13 4.74 1.96 -5.26
N THR A 14 3.66 1.19 -5.23
CA THR A 14 2.34 1.55 -5.77
C THR A 14 1.27 1.19 -4.77
N ASN A 15 0.35 2.12 -4.50
CA ASN A 15 -0.77 1.92 -3.58
C ASN A 15 -2.06 1.68 -4.38
N GLU A 16 -2.51 0.43 -4.41
CA GLU A 16 -3.71 0.02 -5.12
C GLU A 16 -4.89 -0.06 -4.15
N VAL A 17 -5.90 0.78 -4.35
CA VAL A 17 -7.10 0.83 -3.51
C VAL A 17 -8.24 0.10 -4.21
N GLY A 18 -8.79 -0.92 -3.56
CA GLY A 18 -9.91 -1.73 -4.04
C GLY A 18 -11.02 -1.86 -3.00
N SER A 19 -12.08 -2.58 -3.35
CA SER A 19 -13.08 -3.03 -2.38
C SER A 19 -12.46 -4.04 -1.42
N ASP A 20 -12.87 -4.02 -0.15
CA ASP A 20 -12.50 -5.06 0.84
C ASP A 20 -13.40 -6.31 0.79
N SER A 21 -14.24 -6.46 -0.25
CA SER A 21 -15.01 -7.69 -0.43
C SER A 21 -14.11 -8.82 -0.95
N GLY A 22 -13.89 -9.86 -0.13
CA GLY A 22 -13.15 -11.07 -0.52
C GLY A 22 -11.63 -10.89 -0.59
N PHE A 23 -11.07 -9.80 -0.05
CA PHE A 23 -9.62 -9.57 -0.10
C PHE A 23 -8.83 -10.62 0.71
N GLU A 24 -9.48 -11.22 1.70
CA GLU A 24 -8.96 -12.32 2.51
C GLU A 24 -8.65 -13.57 1.69
N ASP A 25 -9.36 -13.79 0.57
CA ASP A 25 -9.14 -14.92 -0.32
C ASP A 25 -7.86 -14.73 -1.16
N ASP A 26 -7.52 -13.47 -1.46
CA ASP A 26 -6.40 -13.11 -2.35
C ASP A 26 -5.12 -12.69 -1.59
N ILE A 27 -5.20 -12.46 -0.27
CA ILE A 27 -4.09 -11.91 0.52
C ILE A 27 -2.84 -12.80 0.53
N GLU A 28 -3.02 -14.14 0.51
CA GLU A 28 -1.90 -15.07 0.43
C GLU A 28 -1.17 -14.94 -0.92
N GLN A 29 -1.93 -14.88 -2.01
CA GLN A 29 -1.37 -14.71 -3.34
C GLN A 29 -0.66 -13.36 -3.47
N PHE A 30 -1.26 -12.30 -2.94
CA PHE A 30 -0.63 -10.98 -2.87
C PHE A 30 0.71 -11.06 -2.13
N GLY A 31 0.75 -11.65 -0.93
CA GLY A 31 1.98 -11.79 -0.14
C GLY A 31 3.09 -12.59 -0.82
N ARG A 32 2.74 -13.49 -1.75
CA ARG A 32 3.71 -14.22 -2.59
C ARG A 32 4.21 -13.42 -3.79
N SER A 33 3.41 -12.45 -4.26
CA SER A 33 3.71 -11.65 -5.45
C SER A 33 4.58 -10.42 -5.18
N THR A 34 4.70 -10.01 -3.92
CA THR A 34 5.35 -8.77 -3.49
C THR A 34 6.43 -9.07 -2.47
N GLU A 35 7.60 -8.45 -2.59
CA GLU A 35 8.71 -8.73 -1.68
C GLU A 35 8.55 -8.02 -0.33
N PHE A 36 8.05 -6.79 -0.35
CA PHE A 36 7.88 -5.95 0.84
C PHE A 36 6.48 -5.37 0.97
N GLY A 37 5.50 -6.02 0.34
CA GLY A 37 4.15 -5.52 0.32
C GLY A 37 3.50 -5.47 1.68
N ASP A 38 2.49 -4.64 1.77
CA ASP A 38 1.73 -4.36 2.98
C ASP A 38 0.26 -4.11 2.62
N LEU A 39 -0.60 -4.12 3.63
CA LEU A 39 -2.03 -3.94 3.46
C LEU A 39 -2.57 -2.99 4.53
N ASN A 40 -3.34 -1.99 4.08
CA ASN A 40 -4.10 -1.11 4.96
C ASN A 40 -5.59 -1.33 4.72
N TRP A 41 -6.30 -1.78 5.75
CA TRP A 41 -7.74 -1.98 5.69
C TRP A 41 -8.48 -0.76 6.25
N TYR A 42 -9.48 -0.28 5.51
CA TYR A 42 -10.39 0.79 5.89
C TYR A 42 -11.83 0.27 5.99
N PRO A 43 -12.20 -0.47 7.07
CA PRO A 43 -13.49 -1.15 7.15
C PRO A 43 -14.70 -0.23 6.97
N ALA A 44 -14.68 0.95 7.59
CA ALA A 44 -15.76 1.94 7.49
C ALA A 44 -15.94 2.51 6.06
N GLN A 45 -14.99 2.25 5.16
CA GLN A 45 -15.06 2.67 3.76
C GLN A 45 -15.35 1.52 2.79
N GLY A 46 -15.40 0.27 3.27
CA GLY A 46 -15.50 -0.92 2.41
C GLY A 46 -14.30 -1.06 1.48
N LYS A 47 -13.10 -0.69 1.95
CA LYS A 47 -11.90 -0.56 1.11
C LYS A 47 -10.68 -1.18 1.76
N VAL A 48 -9.85 -1.76 0.91
CA VAL A 48 -8.52 -2.24 1.25
C VAL A 48 -7.51 -1.61 0.30
N MET A 49 -6.35 -1.23 0.83
CA MET A 49 -5.24 -0.69 0.06
C MET A 49 -4.06 -1.66 0.13
N HIS A 50 -3.69 -2.21 -1.02
CA HIS A 50 -2.51 -3.03 -1.20
C HIS A 50 -1.33 -2.13 -1.57
N ARG A 51 -0.22 -2.27 -0.83
CA ARG A 51 1.04 -1.62 -1.16
C ARG A 51 1.90 -2.60 -1.94
N VAL A 52 1.89 -2.49 -3.26
CA VAL A 52 2.80 -3.24 -4.14
C VAL A 52 4.19 -2.66 -3.97
N ASP A 53 5.13 -3.45 -3.46
CA ASP A 53 6.45 -2.96 -3.07
C ASP A 53 7.53 -3.98 -3.43
N VAL A 54 8.28 -3.63 -4.48
CA VAL A 54 9.22 -4.54 -5.14
C VAL A 54 10.59 -3.88 -5.30
N ARG A 55 11.65 -4.69 -5.25
CA ARG A 55 12.99 -4.23 -5.61
C ARG A 55 13.05 -3.86 -7.07
N VAL A 56 13.80 -2.80 -7.35
CA VAL A 56 14.13 -2.38 -8.71
C VAL A 56 15.60 -1.97 -8.82
N PRO A 57 16.20 -2.06 -10.02
CA PRO A 57 17.58 -1.60 -10.25
C PRO A 57 17.79 -0.14 -9.84
N LEU A 58 19.01 0.21 -9.45
CA LEU A 58 19.38 1.60 -9.12
C LEU A 58 19.22 2.57 -10.31
N THR A 59 19.20 2.05 -11.53
CA THR A 59 19.03 2.82 -12.76
C THR A 59 17.57 3.18 -13.06
N GLU A 60 16.59 2.54 -12.39
CA GLU A 60 15.18 2.85 -12.61
C GLU A 60 14.86 4.30 -12.23
N PRO A 61 14.24 5.08 -13.14
CA PRO A 61 13.81 6.44 -12.85
C PRO A 61 12.59 6.43 -11.91
N GLY A 62 12.53 7.41 -11.02
CA GLY A 62 11.32 7.67 -10.24
C GLY A 62 10.39 8.62 -10.99
N ASN A 63 9.08 8.49 -10.77
CA ASN A 63 8.07 9.42 -11.29
C ASN A 63 7.72 10.55 -10.30
N GLY A 64 8.26 10.53 -9.07
CA GLY A 64 8.01 11.53 -8.03
C GLY A 64 6.57 11.54 -7.50
N GLN A 65 5.78 10.50 -7.77
CA GLN A 65 4.39 10.42 -7.37
C GLN A 65 4.25 9.84 -5.95
N ASN A 66 3.41 10.46 -5.13
CA ASN A 66 2.95 9.88 -3.87
C ASN A 66 1.46 9.59 -3.97
N ASP A 67 1.12 8.33 -4.21
CA ASP A 67 -0.24 7.80 -4.34
C ASP A 67 -0.83 7.31 -3.00
N PHE A 68 -0.11 7.45 -1.89
CA PHE A 68 -0.60 7.08 -0.56
C PHE A 68 -1.81 7.95 -0.15
N THR A 69 -2.88 7.30 0.31
CA THR A 69 -4.17 7.96 0.54
C THR A 69 -4.43 8.33 2.00
N ALA A 70 -3.75 7.71 2.97
CA ALA A 70 -4.11 7.85 4.38
C ALA A 70 -3.87 9.26 4.98
N PHE A 71 -2.95 10.04 4.42
CA PHE A 71 -2.63 11.40 4.89
C PHE A 71 -3.16 12.51 3.98
N ARG A 72 -4.10 12.20 3.08
CA ARG A 72 -4.71 13.21 2.20
C ARG A 72 -5.79 13.99 2.95
N PRO A 73 -5.95 15.30 2.69
CA PRO A 73 -7.06 16.07 3.24
C PRO A 73 -8.40 15.45 2.85
N VAL A 74 -9.24 15.15 3.83
CA VAL A 74 -10.61 14.65 3.61
C VAL A 74 -11.60 15.71 4.09
N PRO A 75 -12.57 16.14 3.26
CA PRO A 75 -13.59 17.09 3.68
C PRO A 75 -14.36 16.59 4.91
N SER A 76 -14.67 17.49 5.84
CA SER A 76 -15.41 17.16 7.07
C SER A 76 -16.76 16.52 6.79
N THR A 77 -17.44 16.92 5.71
CA THR A 77 -18.70 16.32 5.25
C THR A 77 -18.55 14.85 4.88
N VAL A 78 -17.46 14.47 4.21
CA VAL A 78 -17.14 13.07 3.87
C VAL A 78 -16.86 12.27 5.14
N ILE A 79 -16.07 12.83 6.07
CA ILE A 79 -15.78 12.17 7.36
C ILE A 79 -17.07 11.90 8.14
N VAL A 80 -17.97 12.88 8.20
CA VAL A 80 -19.27 12.72 8.88
C VAL A 80 -20.13 11.65 8.19
N SER A 81 -20.12 11.58 6.86
CA SER A 81 -20.84 10.55 6.11
C SER A 81 -20.32 9.14 6.42
N LEU A 82 -19.00 8.94 6.43
CA LEU A 82 -18.35 7.64 6.67
C LEU A 82 -18.57 7.11 8.10
N ARG A 83 -18.86 7.98 9.06
CA ARG A 83 -19.13 7.59 10.47
C ARG A 83 -20.59 7.19 10.72
N LYS A 84 -21.51 7.52 9.81
CA LYS A 84 -22.96 7.30 10.00
C LYS A 84 -23.44 5.95 9.48
N THR A 85 -22.67 5.34 8.58
CA THR A 85 -22.76 3.95 8.12
C THR A 85 -22.04 3.03 9.09
#